data_AF-A0A8J8JT51-F1
#
_entry.id   AF-A0A8J8JT51-F1
#
_cell.length_a   1.000
_cell.length_b   1.000
_cell.length_c   1.000
_cell.angle_alpha   90.00
_cell.angle_beta   90.00
_cell.angle_gamma   90.00
#
_symmetry.space_group_name_H-M   'P 1'
#
loop_
_entity.id
_entity.type
_entity.pdbx_description
1 polymer ?
#
loop_
_entity_poly.entity_id
_entity_poly.type
_entity_poly.pdbx_seq_one_letter_code
_entity_poly.pdbx_strand_id
1 'polypeptide(L)'
;MMRKMLCLIVLAAWVGSCQSDTYEEISGEYYFYEEGVHQNVIEKDGLDYYGKLIPCEILSYDYNKEYIIAAQKPVLPCFEGEFAATIHYPPNKDSIYYWIISHEQNLLVGPLTKEEFELKRMELKVPKNLKISLP
;
A
#
# COMPACT_ATOMS: atom_id res chain seq x y z
N MET A 1 58.59 -3.80 -35.65
CA MET A 1 57.81 -4.96 -35.17
C MET A 1 57.71 -4.85 -33.65
N MET A 2 56.61 -4.32 -33.12
CA MET A 2 56.19 -4.47 -31.72
C MET A 2 54.67 -4.31 -31.67
N ARG A 3 54.06 -5.21 -30.90
CA ARG A 3 52.66 -5.62 -30.88
C ARG A 3 51.90 -4.83 -29.81
N LYS A 4 50.63 -4.50 -30.12
CA LYS A 4 49.50 -4.33 -29.18
C LYS A 4 49.67 -3.11 -28.24
N MET A 5 48.65 -2.37 -27.84
CA MET A 5 47.36 -2.82 -27.32
C MET A 5 46.38 -1.64 -27.35
N LEU A 6 45.18 -1.89 -27.85
CA LEU A 6 44.02 -1.00 -27.81
C LEU A 6 43.61 -0.81 -26.34
N CYS A 7 43.61 0.41 -25.81
CA CYS A 7 42.99 0.73 -24.53
C CYS A 7 41.77 1.62 -24.76
N LEU A 8 40.66 0.96 -25.12
CA LEU A 8 39.31 1.50 -24.97
C LEU A 8 39.06 1.67 -23.47
N ILE A 9 39.15 2.91 -22.97
CA ILE A 9 38.70 3.24 -21.62
C ILE A 9 37.17 3.31 -21.67
N VAL A 10 36.53 2.18 -21.40
CA VAL A 10 35.10 2.09 -21.13
C VAL A 10 34.86 2.66 -19.74
N LEU A 11 34.54 3.96 -19.67
CA LEU A 11 33.99 4.60 -18.48
C LEU A 11 32.50 4.23 -18.35
N ALA A 12 32.23 2.96 -18.07
CA ALA A 12 30.92 2.50 -17.61
C ALA A 12 30.87 2.68 -16.09
N ALA A 13 30.74 3.93 -15.63
CA ALA A 13 30.48 4.22 -14.23
C ALA A 13 28.99 4.05 -13.97
N TRP A 14 28.62 2.82 -13.57
CA TRP A 14 27.73 2.52 -12.44
C TRP A 14 26.73 3.64 -12.11
N VAL A 15 25.60 3.64 -12.81
CA VAL A 15 24.35 4.15 -12.21
C VAL A 15 24.02 3.21 -11.06
N GLY A 16 24.46 3.60 -9.87
CA GLY A 16 23.95 3.04 -8.63
C GLY A 16 22.44 3.20 -8.66
N SER A 17 21.74 2.08 -8.64
CA SER A 17 20.29 2.06 -8.43
C SER A 17 20.05 2.50 -6.99
N CYS A 18 19.96 3.81 -6.77
CA CYS A 18 19.15 4.31 -5.67
C CYS A 18 17.72 3.88 -6.00
N GLN A 19 17.30 2.75 -5.43
CA GLN A 19 15.88 2.45 -5.31
C GLN A 19 15.37 3.52 -4.35
N SER A 20 14.91 4.63 -4.89
CA SER A 20 14.29 5.68 -4.10
C SER A 20 13.00 5.12 -3.54
N ASP A 21 12.76 5.33 -2.26
CA ASP A 21 11.47 5.05 -1.64
C ASP A 21 10.39 5.70 -2.49
N THR A 22 9.45 4.89 -2.99
CA THR A 22 8.39 5.37 -3.86
C THR A 22 7.18 5.69 -3.00
N TYR A 23 6.75 6.94 -3.06
CA TYR A 23 5.48 7.37 -2.50
C TYR A 23 4.63 8.05 -3.58
N GLU A 24 3.35 7.70 -3.62
CA GLU A 24 2.39 8.24 -4.59
C GLU A 24 1.15 8.73 -3.83
N GLU A 25 0.76 9.99 -4.03
CA GLU A 25 -0.54 10.46 -3.55
C GLU A 25 -1.64 9.77 -4.35
N ILE A 26 -2.47 8.98 -3.67
CA ILE A 26 -3.57 8.27 -4.31
C ILE A 26 -4.86 9.09 -4.24
N SER A 27 -5.26 9.56 -3.06
CA SER A 27 -6.44 10.42 -2.91
C SER A 27 -6.56 10.99 -1.51
N GLY A 28 -7.03 12.24 -1.41
CA GLY A 28 -7.45 12.85 -0.14
C GLY A 28 -6.36 12.83 0.93
N GLU A 29 -5.13 13.20 0.55
CA GLU A 29 -3.93 13.22 1.39
C GLU A 29 -3.48 11.84 1.87
N TYR A 30 -4.01 10.75 1.28
CA TYR A 30 -3.47 9.42 1.45
C TYR A 30 -2.44 9.11 0.38
N TYR A 31 -1.38 8.45 0.82
CA TYR A 31 -0.25 8.07 0.01
C TYR A 31 -0.03 6.56 0.10
N PHE A 32 0.34 5.96 -1.03
CA PHE A 32 0.87 4.61 -1.06
C PHE A 32 2.40 4.68 -0.90
N TYR A 33 2.94 4.00 0.11
CA TYR A 33 4.38 3.91 0.36
C TYR A 33 4.86 2.48 0.13
N GLU A 34 6.02 2.33 -0.49
CA GLU A 34 6.71 1.04 -0.64
C GLU A 34 8.17 1.17 -0.19
N GLU A 35 8.48 0.52 0.93
CA GLU A 35 9.78 0.53 1.63
C GLU A 35 10.54 -0.81 1.46
N GLY A 36 9.99 -1.72 0.65
CA GLY A 36 10.61 -3.01 0.33
C GLY A 36 9.62 -4.14 0.06
N VAL A 37 10.15 -5.36 -0.03
CA VAL A 37 9.36 -6.55 -0.35
C VAL A 37 8.35 -6.83 0.76
N HIS A 38 7.06 -6.86 0.40
CA HIS A 38 5.92 -6.98 1.32
C HIS A 38 5.79 -5.82 2.33
N GLN A 39 6.53 -4.73 2.14
CA GLN A 39 6.57 -3.57 3.04
C GLN A 39 5.96 -2.37 2.33
N ASN A 40 4.64 -2.41 2.16
CA ASN A 40 3.88 -1.30 1.61
C ASN A 40 2.66 -0.97 2.47
N VAL A 41 2.26 0.30 2.46
CA VAL A 41 1.16 0.81 3.26
C VAL A 41 0.38 1.88 2.51
N ILE A 42 -0.84 2.14 2.97
CA ILE A 42 -1.59 3.34 2.61
C ILE A 42 -1.83 4.11 3.89
N GLU A 43 -1.30 5.33 3.97
CA GLU A 43 -1.45 6.18 5.14
C GLU A 43 -1.77 7.61 4.77
N LYS A 44 -2.37 8.32 5.72
CA LYS A 44 -2.65 9.74 5.57
C LYS A 44 -1.42 10.55 5.98
N ASP A 45 -0.98 11.47 5.12
CA ASP A 45 0.11 12.41 5.44
C ASP A 45 -0.31 13.43 6.52
N GLY A 46 0.68 13.92 7.28
CA GLY A 46 0.54 14.97 8.28
C GLY A 46 0.37 14.50 9.74
N LEU A 47 0.18 15.48 10.63
CA LEU A 47 0.19 15.29 12.09
C LEU A 47 -1.01 14.47 12.65
N ASP A 48 -2.01 14.20 11.82
CA ASP A 48 -3.22 13.41 12.13
C ASP A 48 -3.09 11.92 11.70
N TYR A 49 -1.86 11.45 11.48
CA TYR A 49 -1.53 10.08 11.05
C TYR A 49 -2.10 8.98 11.96
N TYR A 50 -2.14 9.20 13.28
CA TYR A 50 -2.47 8.14 14.24
C TYR A 50 -3.86 7.54 13.99
N GLY A 51 -3.89 6.30 13.52
CA GLY A 51 -5.13 5.56 13.24
C GLY A 51 -5.61 5.61 11.80
N LYS A 52 -4.93 6.32 10.89
CA LYS A 52 -5.31 6.44 9.46
C LYS A 52 -4.32 5.70 8.55
N LEU A 53 -4.10 4.43 8.88
CA LEU A 53 -3.17 3.53 8.20
C LEU A 53 -3.86 2.24 7.79
N ILE A 54 -3.61 1.79 6.56
CA ILE A 54 -3.77 0.41 6.12
C ILE A 54 -2.36 -0.22 6.10
N PRO A 55 -2.05 -1.18 6.99
CA PRO A 55 -0.68 -1.68 7.14
C PRO A 55 -0.25 -2.65 6.03
N CYS A 56 0.97 -3.18 6.14
CA CYS A 56 1.52 -4.17 5.25
C CYS A 56 0.77 -5.51 5.32
N GLU A 57 0.63 -6.29 4.23
CA GLU A 57 0.99 -6.03 2.83
C GLU A 57 -0.29 -5.77 2.02
N ILE A 58 -0.34 -4.65 1.30
CA ILE A 58 -1.40 -4.32 0.37
C ILE A 58 -1.17 -5.08 -0.93
N LEU A 59 -2.17 -5.88 -1.32
CA LEU A 59 -2.16 -6.69 -2.53
C LEU A 59 -2.75 -5.97 -3.74
N SER A 60 -3.73 -5.10 -3.50
CA SER A 60 -4.46 -4.38 -4.53
C SER A 60 -5.24 -3.24 -3.90
N TYR A 61 -5.37 -2.12 -4.62
CA TYR A 61 -6.21 -1.01 -4.22
C TYR A 61 -6.78 -0.31 -5.46
N ASP A 62 -7.84 0.45 -5.26
CA ASP A 62 -8.45 1.31 -6.27
C ASP A 62 -9.08 2.51 -5.56
N TYR A 63 -9.17 3.65 -6.24
CA TYR A 63 -9.55 4.90 -5.59
C TYR A 63 -10.25 5.88 -6.53
N ASN A 64 -10.94 6.83 -5.93
CA ASN A 64 -11.39 8.06 -6.55
C ASN A 64 -11.34 9.18 -5.50
N LYS A 65 -11.79 10.38 -5.87
CA LYS A 65 -11.80 11.55 -4.98
C LYS A 65 -12.59 11.39 -3.67
N GLU A 66 -13.45 10.36 -3.54
CA GLU A 66 -14.34 10.14 -2.39
C GLU A 66 -13.92 8.93 -1.54
N TYR A 67 -13.32 7.91 -2.15
CA TYR A 67 -13.00 6.65 -1.51
C TYR A 67 -11.67 6.06 -1.97
N ILE A 68 -11.05 5.31 -1.06
CA ILE A 68 -10.02 4.31 -1.37
C ILE A 68 -10.55 2.96 -0.90
N ILE A 69 -10.40 1.93 -1.72
CA ILE A 69 -10.59 0.54 -1.31
C ILE A 69 -9.28 -0.21 -1.44
N ALA A 70 -8.99 -1.11 -0.52
CA ALA A 70 -7.79 -1.94 -0.57
C ALA A 70 -8.06 -3.36 -0.12
N ALA A 71 -7.25 -4.28 -0.62
CA ALA A 71 -7.12 -5.65 -0.16
C ALA A 71 -5.71 -5.88 0.35
N GLN A 72 -5.60 -6.59 1.46
CA GLN A 72 -4.37 -6.74 2.22
C GLN A 72 -4.21 -8.17 2.68
N LYS A 73 -2.98 -8.67 2.63
CA LYS A 73 -2.56 -9.89 3.33
C LYS A 73 -1.58 -9.48 4.44
N PRO A 74 -1.99 -9.49 5.71
CA PRO A 74 -1.17 -8.96 6.79
C PRO A 74 0.18 -9.68 6.89
N VAL A 75 1.26 -8.89 6.95
CA VAL A 75 2.61 -9.38 7.20
C VAL A 75 3.14 -8.70 8.45
N LEU A 76 3.73 -9.48 9.35
CA LEU A 76 4.38 -8.98 10.56
C LEU A 76 5.86 -9.41 10.57
N PRO A 77 6.80 -8.50 10.89
CA PRO A 77 6.57 -7.08 11.17
C PRO A 77 6.25 -6.26 9.90
N CYS A 78 5.47 -5.19 10.07
CA CYS A 78 5.33 -4.11 9.11
C CYS A 78 6.19 -2.92 9.59
N PHE A 79 6.81 -2.18 8.68
CA PHE A 79 7.77 -1.12 9.03
C PHE A 79 7.14 0.02 9.85
N GLU A 80 5.83 0.27 9.69
CA GLU A 80 5.02 1.17 10.51
C GLU A 80 4.90 0.76 12.00
N GLY A 81 5.54 -0.36 12.38
CA GLY A 81 5.88 -0.65 13.76
C GLY A 81 4.68 -0.97 14.66
N GLU A 82 4.60 -0.28 15.81
CA GLU A 82 3.72 -0.63 16.92
C GLU A 82 2.23 -0.53 16.57
N PHE A 83 1.81 0.44 15.76
CA PHE A 83 0.39 0.60 15.40
C PHE A 83 -0.11 -0.61 14.60
N ALA A 84 0.66 -1.06 13.60
CA ALA A 84 0.33 -2.25 12.81
C ALA A 84 0.17 -3.51 13.69
N ALA A 85 0.94 -3.60 14.78
CA ALA A 85 0.85 -4.71 15.74
C ALA A 85 -0.40 -4.65 16.64
N THR A 86 -1.07 -3.49 16.76
CA THR A 86 -2.31 -3.35 17.55
C THR A 86 -3.57 -3.78 16.80
N ILE A 87 -3.49 -3.94 15.47
CA ILE A 87 -4.65 -4.25 14.64
C ILE A 87 -5.12 -5.68 14.91
N HIS A 88 -6.39 -5.80 15.28
CA HIS A 88 -7.04 -7.10 15.49
C HIS A 88 -7.66 -7.61 14.19
N TYR A 89 -7.16 -8.75 13.72
CA TYR A 89 -7.68 -9.40 12.51
C TYR A 89 -8.74 -10.44 12.89
N PRO A 90 -9.94 -10.39 12.29
CA PRO A 90 -10.93 -11.44 12.44
C PRO A 90 -10.31 -12.82 12.13
N PRO A 91 -10.52 -13.86 12.96
CA PRO A 91 -9.86 -15.14 12.79
C PRO A 91 -10.32 -15.80 11.50
N ASN A 92 -9.44 -15.83 10.50
CA ASN A 92 -9.62 -16.61 9.29
C ASN A 92 -8.21 -17.00 8.78
N LYS A 93 -8.08 -18.24 8.32
CA LYS A 93 -6.84 -19.03 8.36
C LYS A 93 -5.79 -18.61 7.33
N ASP A 94 -6.18 -17.88 6.28
CA ASP A 94 -5.34 -17.55 5.11
C ASP A 94 -5.63 -16.15 4.52
N SER A 95 -6.16 -15.23 5.32
CA SER A 95 -7.18 -14.30 4.83
C SER A 95 -6.62 -13.00 4.27
N ILE A 96 -7.03 -12.75 3.04
CA ILE A 96 -7.06 -11.39 2.50
C ILE A 96 -8.14 -10.63 3.27
N TYR A 97 -7.75 -9.51 3.89
CA TYR A 97 -8.64 -8.55 4.50
C TYR A 97 -8.83 -7.35 3.59
N TYR A 98 -9.92 -6.64 3.81
CA TYR A 98 -10.31 -5.52 2.97
C TYR A 98 -10.51 -4.26 3.80
N TRP A 99 -10.29 -3.13 3.17
CA TRP A 99 -10.32 -1.82 3.80
C TRP A 99 -11.09 -0.84 2.93
N ILE A 100 -11.78 0.11 3.57
CA ILE A 100 -12.44 1.24 2.91
C ILE A 100 -12.05 2.51 3.66
N ILE A 101 -11.54 3.50 2.92
CA ILE A 101 -11.40 4.87 3.39
C ILE A 101 -12.49 5.72 2.71
N SER A 102 -13.17 6.56 3.47
CA SER A 102 -14.09 7.58 2.96
C SER A 102 -13.57 8.97 3.36
N HIS A 103 -13.25 9.79 2.36
CA HIS A 103 -12.70 11.13 2.59
C HIS A 103 -13.74 12.07 3.22
N GLU A 104 -14.97 12.06 2.71
CA GLU A 104 -16.06 12.91 3.21
C GLU A 104 -16.37 12.62 4.68
N GLN A 105 -16.40 11.33 5.05
CA GLN A 105 -16.71 10.91 6.42
C GLN A 105 -15.48 10.89 7.34
N ASN A 106 -14.28 11.15 6.81
CA ASN A 106 -13.00 10.99 7.50
C ASN A 106 -12.91 9.63 8.24
N LEU A 107 -13.30 8.57 7.55
CA LEU A 107 -13.53 7.24 8.10
C LEU A 107 -12.59 6.22 7.45
N LEU A 108 -11.94 5.40 8.27
CA LEU A 108 -11.21 4.20 7.86
C LEU A 108 -11.90 2.97 8.46
N VAL A 109 -12.31 2.04 7.61
CA VAL A 109 -13.02 0.81 7.99
C VAL A 109 -12.21 -0.40 7.59
N GLY A 110 -11.81 -1.19 8.58
CA GLY A 110 -11.13 -2.46 8.40
C GLY A 110 -10.36 -2.86 9.67
N PRO A 111 -9.70 -4.03 9.65
CA PRO A 111 -9.72 -5.02 8.58
C PRO A 111 -11.09 -5.74 8.48
N LEU A 112 -11.62 -5.91 7.27
CA LEU A 112 -12.89 -6.60 7.00
C LEU A 112 -12.65 -7.94 6.32
N THR A 113 -13.52 -8.92 6.57
CA THR A 113 -13.69 -10.07 5.68
C THR A 113 -14.30 -9.63 4.34
N LYS A 114 -14.26 -10.50 3.32
CA LYS A 114 -14.85 -10.19 2.01
C LYS A 114 -16.36 -9.91 2.11
N GLU A 115 -17.09 -10.68 2.92
CA GLU A 115 -18.53 -10.49 3.10
C GLU A 115 -18.83 -9.15 3.79
N GLU A 116 -18.10 -8.81 4.86
CA GLU A 116 -18.24 -7.53 5.56
C GLU A 116 -17.88 -6.35 4.67
N PHE A 117 -16.86 -6.49 3.81
CA PHE A 117 -16.46 -5.49 2.84
C PHE A 117 -17.57 -5.22 1.83
N GLU A 118 -18.15 -6.23 1.21
CA GLU A 118 -19.24 -6.04 0.25
C GLU A 118 -20.48 -5.41 0.91
N LEU A 119 -20.82 -5.82 2.14
CA LEU A 119 -21.88 -5.19 2.92
C LEU A 119 -21.58 -3.71 3.20
N LYS A 120 -20.36 -3.40 3.66
CA LYS A 120 -19.96 -2.04 3.99
C LYS A 120 -19.86 -1.15 2.75
N ARG A 121 -19.44 -1.68 1.60
CA ARG A 121 -19.47 -0.97 0.31
C ARG A 121 -20.88 -0.54 -0.05
N MET A 122 -21.89 -1.40 0.13
CA MET A 122 -23.28 -1.06 -0.12
C MET A 122 -23.78 0.02 0.85
N GLU A 123 -23.47 -0.11 2.14
CA GLU A 123 -23.85 0.84 3.19
C GLU A 123 -23.27 2.24 2.94
N LEU A 124 -21.96 2.31 2.65
CA LEU A 124 -21.24 3.55 2.38
C LEU A 124 -21.45 4.06 0.96
N LYS A 125 -22.19 3.33 0.11
CA LYS A 125 -22.43 3.64 -1.32
C LYS A 125 -21.14 3.78 -2.14
N VAL A 126 -20.13 2.96 -1.83
CA VAL A 126 -18.87 2.92 -2.59
C VAL A 126 -19.18 2.58 -4.06
N PRO A 127 -18.71 3.37 -5.03
CA PRO A 127 -18.99 3.14 -6.44
C PRO A 127 -18.54 1.75 -6.92
N LYS A 128 -19.36 1.12 -7.78
CA LYS A 128 -19.11 -0.23 -8.32
C LYS A 128 -17.95 -0.29 -9.33
N ASN A 129 -17.54 0.86 -9.86
CA ASN A 129 -16.40 0.94 -10.77
C ASN A 129 -15.07 0.82 -10.05
N LEU A 130 -15.01 1.07 -8.73
CA LEU A 130 -13.83 0.76 -7.93
C LEU A 130 -13.74 -0.75 -7.74
N LYS A 131 -12.59 -1.35 -8.08
CA LYS A 131 -12.41 -2.80 -8.11
C LYS A 131 -11.09 -3.23 -7.48
N ILE A 132 -11.18 -4.22 -6.61
CA ILE A 132 -10.02 -4.99 -6.16
C ILE A 132 -9.71 -6.05 -7.23
N SER A 133 -8.47 -6.04 -7.70
CA SER A 133 -7.92 -7.05 -8.62
C SER A 133 -6.73 -7.71 -7.95
N LEU A 134 -6.97 -8.88 -7.36
CA LEU A 134 -5.93 -9.62 -6.65
C LEU A 134 -4.91 -10.21 -7.64
N PRO A 135 -3.61 -10.23 -7.29
CA PRO A 135 -2.56 -10.86 -8.09
C PRO A 135 -2.71 -12.38 -8.21
#